data_AF-A0A1B6ED63-F1
#
_entry.id   AF-A0A1B6ED63-F1
#
_cell.length_a   1.000
_cell.length_b   1.000
_cell.length_c   1.000
_cell.angle_alpha   90.00
_cell.angle_beta   90.00
_cell.angle_gamma   90.00
#
_symmetry.space_group_name_H-M   'P 1'
#
loop_
_entity.id
_entity.type
_entity.pdbx_description
1 polymer ?
#
loop_
_entity_poly.entity_id
_entity_poly.type
_entity_poly.pdbx_seq_one_letter_code
_entity_poly.pdbx_strand_id
1 'polypeptide(L)'
;MMRSFFGDVNLISAGMVSIIFCLQMCLVLSAEGVHQHMKRFTGLYTGPYFDPTTNNNITTQLGTHAYLPCKIKQLGNKSVSWIRRRDSHILTVDRYTFIADERFQAFLVEATDTWTLQIKYVQARDGGQYECQVSTEPKMSHFITLNVVVPKIEILGETDIYVKSGSTVQLKCVITQSLEEPAYIFWYHDGRRVLDYDRRLKDIRSERVGSDTTVGTLIIFEARRDDSGNYTCSPSNLDSASVLLHVLNGEHPAAMQRGKNSASPIPGRWWGPLSAGLGLSSCYSRRSAAIAVVVISLISHLSLHFT
;
A
#
# COMPACT_ATOMS: atom_id res chain seq x y z
N MET A 1 94.02 58.93 -4.89
CA MET A 1 94.05 58.08 -3.68
C MET A 1 92.60 57.73 -3.35
N MET A 2 92.11 56.62 -3.91
CA MET A 2 91.85 55.31 -3.25
C MET A 2 90.55 55.36 -2.40
N ARG A 3 89.35 55.06 -2.98
CA ARG A 3 88.72 53.73 -3.26
C ARG A 3 88.45 52.93 -1.97
N SER A 4 87.22 52.88 -1.44
CA SER A 4 86.09 51.94 -1.73
C SER A 4 86.33 50.49 -1.31
N PHE A 5 85.52 49.92 -0.40
CA PHE A 5 84.65 48.72 -0.58
C PHE A 5 84.26 47.96 0.72
N PHE A 6 83.00 47.49 0.75
CA PHE A 6 82.34 46.41 1.54
C PHE A 6 82.27 46.57 3.08
N GLY A 7 81.15 46.35 3.78
CA GLY A 7 79.93 45.60 3.49
C GLY A 7 79.73 44.52 4.56
N ASP A 8 78.60 44.58 5.28
CA ASP A 8 77.94 43.51 6.04
C ASP A 8 78.68 42.74 7.14
N VAL A 9 78.49 43.13 8.41
CA VAL A 9 78.21 42.18 9.50
C VAL A 9 77.52 42.93 10.65
N ASN A 10 76.19 42.84 10.76
CA ASN A 10 75.45 42.90 12.04
C ASN A 10 73.94 42.77 11.79
N LEU A 11 73.57 41.69 11.11
CA LEU A 11 72.22 41.15 11.07
C LEU A 11 72.24 39.72 11.63
N ILE A 12 72.82 39.54 12.83
CA ILE A 12 72.94 38.20 13.47
C ILE A 12 72.41 38.19 14.93
N SER A 13 71.94 39.31 15.50
CA SER A 13 71.43 39.30 16.88
C SER A 13 69.90 39.15 17.03
N ALA A 14 69.12 39.26 15.94
CA ALA A 14 67.65 39.11 16.01
C ALA A 14 67.14 37.71 15.62
N GLY A 15 67.90 36.96 14.82
CA GLY A 15 67.48 35.63 14.33
C GLY A 15 67.62 34.49 15.34
N MET A 16 68.63 34.54 16.23
CA MET A 16 68.83 33.47 17.23
C MET A 16 67.92 33.60 18.45
N VAL A 17 67.48 34.81 18.81
CA VAL A 17 66.52 35.03 19.90
C VAL A 17 65.12 34.54 19.50
N SER A 18 64.74 34.68 18.23
CA SER A 18 63.45 34.22 17.73
C SER A 18 63.35 32.69 17.61
N ILE A 19 64.45 31.99 17.33
CA ILE A 19 64.47 30.52 17.22
C ILE A 19 64.44 29.86 18.61
N ILE A 20 65.12 30.45 19.61
CA ILE A 20 65.11 29.96 20.99
C ILE A 20 63.71 30.15 21.62
N PHE A 21 63.05 31.29 21.38
CA PHE A 21 61.65 31.50 21.81
C PHE A 21 60.66 30.56 21.12
N CYS A 22 60.89 30.23 19.84
CA CYS A 22 60.02 29.30 19.11
C CYS A 22 60.21 27.83 19.59
N LEU A 23 61.43 27.44 19.94
CA LEU A 23 61.73 26.12 20.52
C LEU A 23 61.23 25.99 21.96
N GLN A 24 61.29 27.05 22.78
CA GLN A 24 60.69 27.04 24.12
C GLN A 24 59.15 27.06 24.09
N MET A 25 58.51 27.72 23.10
CA MET A 25 57.06 27.65 22.91
C MET A 25 56.59 26.29 22.37
N CYS A 26 57.39 25.60 21.54
CA CYS A 26 57.10 24.23 21.12
C CYS A 26 57.22 23.21 22.26
N LEU A 27 58.15 23.39 23.20
CA LEU A 27 58.29 22.51 24.38
C LEU A 27 57.19 22.72 25.43
N VAL A 28 56.61 23.93 25.53
CA VAL A 28 55.47 24.18 26.43
C VAL A 28 54.15 23.67 25.84
N LEU A 29 54.02 23.57 24.51
CA LEU A 29 52.83 23.02 23.85
C LEU A 29 52.75 21.47 23.84
N SER A 30 53.76 20.76 24.35
CA SER A 30 53.71 19.29 24.47
C SER A 30 53.42 18.76 25.88
N ALA A 31 53.08 19.62 26.84
CA ALA A 31 52.95 19.24 28.25
C ALA A 31 51.60 19.53 28.91
N GLU A 32 50.55 19.82 28.13
CA GLU A 32 49.16 19.69 28.61
C GLU A 32 48.55 18.42 28.02
N GLY A 33 49.00 17.29 28.57
CA GLY A 33 48.29 16.03 28.40
C GLY A 33 46.85 16.22 28.84
N VAL A 34 45.92 16.05 27.90
CA VAL A 34 44.50 15.87 28.18
C VAL A 34 44.39 14.84 29.29
N HIS A 35 44.06 15.28 30.50
CA HIS A 35 43.77 14.39 31.61
C HIS A 35 42.42 13.76 31.32
N GLN A 36 42.44 12.76 30.43
CA GLN A 36 41.29 11.93 30.15
C GLN A 36 41.05 11.15 31.43
N HIS A 37 40.05 11.59 32.20
CA HIS A 37 39.58 10.88 33.35
C HIS A 37 39.05 9.52 32.86
N MET A 38 39.95 8.54 32.77
CA MET A 38 39.61 7.16 32.46
C MET A 38 38.78 6.66 33.64
N LYS A 39 37.46 6.79 33.51
CA LYS A 39 36.51 6.10 34.39
C LYS A 39 36.83 4.62 34.24
N ARG A 40 37.50 4.05 35.25
CA ARG A 40 37.58 2.60 35.43
C ARG A 40 36.15 2.09 35.58
N PHE A 41 35.57 1.63 34.48
CA PHE A 41 34.38 0.81 34.52
C PHE A 41 34.81 -0.61 34.91
N THR A 42 34.68 -0.93 36.18
CA THR A 42 34.62 -2.32 36.63
C THR A 42 33.27 -2.88 36.20
N GLY A 43 33.22 -3.41 34.98
CA GLY A 43 32.04 -3.96 34.30
C GLY A 43 32.06 -3.59 32.81
N LEU A 44 32.05 -4.59 31.92
CA LEU A 44 32.15 -4.41 30.47
C LEU A 44 30.83 -3.85 29.90
N TYR A 45 30.51 -2.58 30.16
CA TYR A 45 29.34 -1.92 29.56
C TYR A 45 29.64 -1.58 28.10
N THR A 46 29.02 -2.32 27.18
CA THR A 46 29.25 -2.19 25.72
C THR A 46 28.29 -1.21 25.04
N GLY A 47 27.41 -0.54 25.79
CA GLY A 47 26.35 0.30 25.22
C GLY A 47 25.14 -0.51 24.75
N PRO A 48 24.07 0.18 24.32
CA PRO A 48 22.87 -0.49 23.85
C PRO A 48 23.12 -1.29 22.58
N TYR A 49 22.42 -2.42 22.41
CA TYR A 49 22.47 -3.21 21.18
C TYR A 49 21.12 -3.87 20.89
N PHE A 50 20.85 -4.10 19.60
CA PHE A 50 19.65 -4.81 19.14
C PHE A 50 19.84 -6.32 19.29
N ASP A 51 18.79 -7.02 19.70
CA ASP A 51 18.80 -8.48 19.74
C ASP A 51 18.76 -9.06 18.30
N PRO A 52 19.81 -9.76 17.84
CA PRO A 52 19.92 -10.25 16.47
C PRO A 52 18.93 -11.39 16.16
N THR A 53 18.28 -11.96 17.18
CA THR A 53 17.27 -13.02 17.00
C THR A 53 15.89 -12.48 16.64
N THR A 54 15.69 -11.16 16.72
CA THR A 54 14.42 -10.52 16.39
C THR A 54 14.14 -10.65 14.89
N ASN A 55 12.92 -11.04 14.55
CA ASN A 55 12.50 -11.13 13.15
C ASN A 55 12.22 -9.73 12.58
N ASN A 56 12.84 -9.44 11.43
CA ASN A 56 12.68 -8.16 10.74
C ASN A 56 11.48 -8.14 9.79
N ASN A 57 10.86 -9.29 9.50
CA ASN A 57 9.75 -9.40 8.54
C ASN A 57 8.46 -9.80 9.26
N ILE A 58 7.59 -8.81 9.46
CA ILE A 58 6.31 -9.01 10.13
C ILE A 58 5.23 -9.05 9.06
N THR A 59 4.44 -10.12 9.03
CA THR A 59 3.30 -10.26 8.12
C THR A 59 2.02 -10.19 8.95
N THR A 60 1.08 -9.36 8.51
CA THR A 60 -0.23 -9.21 9.15
C THR A 60 -1.34 -9.17 8.10
N GLN A 61 -2.58 -9.37 8.54
CA GLN A 61 -3.76 -9.31 7.70
C GLN A 61 -4.39 -7.91 7.75
N LEU A 62 -4.99 -7.48 6.63
CA LEU A 62 -5.78 -6.26 6.59
C LEU A 62 -6.89 -6.28 7.66
N GLY A 63 -7.10 -5.13 8.30
CA GLY A 63 -8.13 -4.93 9.32
C GLY A 63 -7.76 -5.39 10.74
N THR A 64 -6.71 -6.21 10.90
CA THR A 64 -6.22 -6.64 12.23
C THR A 64 -5.25 -5.62 12.82
N HIS A 65 -4.44 -6.03 13.80
CA HIS A 65 -3.43 -5.17 14.43
C HIS A 65 -2.03 -5.70 14.12
N ALA A 66 -1.12 -4.81 13.70
CA ALA A 66 0.29 -5.16 13.54
C ALA A 66 1.05 -4.85 14.83
N TYR A 67 2.03 -5.68 15.16
CA TYR A 67 2.99 -5.46 16.23
C TYR A 67 4.39 -5.59 15.68
N LEU A 68 5.17 -4.51 15.72
CA LEU A 68 6.53 -4.46 15.23
C LEU A 68 7.47 -4.43 16.43
N PRO A 69 8.09 -5.56 16.80
CA PRO A 69 8.96 -5.64 17.96
C PRO A 69 10.34 -5.06 17.66
N CYS A 70 10.89 -4.31 18.60
CA CYS A 70 12.29 -3.85 18.61
C CYS A 70 12.89 -4.14 19.98
N LYS A 71 13.62 -5.26 20.07
CA LYS A 71 14.20 -5.73 21.32
C LYS A 71 15.60 -5.15 21.50
N ILE A 72 15.76 -4.33 22.54
CA ILE A 72 17.00 -3.58 22.80
C ILE A 72 17.51 -3.95 24.18
N LYS A 73 18.77 -4.35 24.27
CA LYS A 73 19.44 -4.62 25.54
C LYS A 73 20.37 -3.47 25.90
N GLN A 74 20.57 -3.26 27.20
CA GLN A 74 21.45 -2.21 27.73
C GLN A 74 21.07 -0.78 27.29
N LEU A 75 19.77 -0.51 27.10
CA LEU A 75 19.23 0.79 26.64
C LEU A 75 19.68 1.99 27.50
N GLY A 76 19.78 1.80 28.82
CA GLY A 76 20.17 2.85 29.75
C GLY A 76 19.19 4.02 29.74
N ASN A 77 19.69 5.23 29.56
CA ASN A 77 18.89 6.47 29.50
C ASN A 77 18.64 6.97 28.06
N LYS A 78 18.78 6.09 27.07
CA LYS A 78 18.51 6.43 25.66
C LYS A 78 17.03 6.26 25.35
N SER A 79 16.52 7.09 24.45
CA SER A 79 15.16 6.99 23.95
C SER A 79 15.09 6.12 22.70
N VAL A 80 13.91 5.56 22.46
CA VAL A 80 13.59 4.75 21.28
C VAL A 80 12.56 5.49 20.45
N SER A 81 12.79 5.66 19.15
CA SER A 81 11.88 6.34 18.24
C SER A 81 11.47 5.42 17.11
N TRP A 82 10.19 5.44 16.75
CA TRP A 82 9.69 4.75 15.57
C TRP A 82 9.52 5.73 14.42
N ILE A 83 10.12 5.41 13.28
CA ILE A 83 10.14 6.27 12.10
C ILE A 83 9.62 5.48 10.91
N ARG A 84 8.70 6.08 10.15
CA ARG A 84 8.22 5.52 8.90
C ARG A 84 9.19 5.89 7.78
N ARG A 85 9.75 4.91 7.08
CA ARG A 85 10.87 5.15 6.15
C ARG A 85 10.47 5.81 4.84
N ARG A 86 9.28 5.53 4.33
CA ARG A 86 8.83 6.05 3.01
C ARG A 86 8.82 7.57 2.93
N ASP A 87 8.62 8.25 4.06
CA ASP A 87 8.50 9.71 4.17
C ASP A 87 9.27 10.29 5.35
N SER A 88 10.09 9.47 6.03
CA SER A 88 10.90 9.86 7.20
C SER A 88 10.10 10.51 8.33
N HIS A 89 8.81 10.17 8.46
CA HIS A 89 7.95 10.75 9.50
C HIS A 89 8.18 10.05 10.85
N ILE A 90 8.37 10.83 11.91
CA ILE A 90 8.46 10.30 13.28
C ILE A 90 7.05 9.92 13.72
N LEU A 91 6.86 8.64 14.04
CA LEU A 91 5.59 8.10 14.51
C LEU A 91 5.47 8.27 16.02
N THR A 92 6.49 7.82 16.75
CA THR A 92 6.54 7.86 18.21
C THR A 92 7.96 8.12 18.72
N VAL A 93 8.05 8.71 19.92
CA VAL A 93 9.26 8.73 20.75
C VAL A 93 8.89 8.16 22.11
N ASP A 94 9.58 7.09 22.49
CA ASP A 94 9.23 6.23 23.61
C ASP A 94 7.75 5.82 23.55
N ARG A 95 6.95 6.19 24.55
CA ARG A 95 5.50 5.90 24.60
C ARG A 95 4.63 7.02 24.00
N TYR A 96 5.23 8.14 23.58
CA TYR A 96 4.50 9.31 23.07
C TYR A 96 4.34 9.23 21.56
N THR A 97 3.10 9.35 21.07
CA THR A 97 2.78 9.41 19.64
C THR A 97 2.87 10.84 19.12
N PHE A 98 3.59 11.04 18.01
CA PHE A 98 3.78 12.34 17.34
C PHE A 98 2.94 12.50 16.08
N ILE A 99 2.56 11.39 15.44
CA ILE A 99 1.66 11.40 14.30
C ILE A 99 0.21 11.60 14.76
N ALA A 100 -0.60 12.30 13.95
CA ALA A 100 -2.03 12.51 14.24
C ALA A 100 -2.89 11.24 14.10
N ASP A 101 -2.38 10.20 13.43
CA ASP A 101 -3.09 8.93 13.25
C ASP A 101 -3.04 8.11 14.55
N GLU A 102 -4.16 8.10 15.29
CA GLU A 102 -4.31 7.44 16.60
C GLU A 102 -4.13 5.92 16.56
N ARG A 103 -4.10 5.32 15.36
CA ARG A 103 -3.85 3.88 15.20
C ARG A 103 -2.41 3.51 15.56
N PHE A 104 -1.47 4.45 15.49
CA PHE A 104 -0.06 4.24 15.80
C PHE A 104 0.20 4.49 17.29
N GLN A 105 0.65 3.47 18.00
CA GLN A 105 0.96 3.54 19.43
C GLN A 105 2.21 2.73 19.72
N ALA A 106 3.09 3.22 20.60
CA ALA A 106 4.26 2.48 21.03
C ALA A 106 4.18 2.13 22.51
N PHE A 107 4.56 0.92 22.86
CA PHE A 107 4.59 0.45 24.25
C PHE A 107 5.84 -0.42 24.50
N LEU A 108 6.23 -0.49 25.77
CA LEU A 108 7.35 -1.32 26.22
C LEU A 108 6.81 -2.59 26.86
N VAL A 109 7.23 -3.74 26.33
CA VAL A 109 7.03 -5.05 26.98
C VAL A 109 8.16 -5.26 27.99
N GLU A 110 7.94 -4.84 29.22
CA GLU A 110 8.94 -4.82 30.31
C GLU A 110 9.56 -6.19 30.58
N ALA A 111 8.79 -7.28 30.46
CA ALA A 111 9.29 -8.64 30.64
C ALA A 111 10.40 -9.05 29.66
N THR A 112 10.50 -8.38 28.49
CA THR A 112 11.44 -8.77 27.42
C THR A 112 12.39 -7.65 26.98
N ASP A 113 12.22 -6.43 27.51
CA ASP A 113 12.83 -5.18 27.02
C ASP A 113 12.55 -4.92 25.53
N THR A 114 11.32 -5.22 25.10
CA THR A 114 10.91 -5.05 23.70
C THR A 114 10.05 -3.81 23.54
N TRP A 115 10.56 -2.83 22.81
CA TRP A 115 9.79 -1.67 22.37
C TRP A 115 8.99 -2.05 21.13
N THR A 116 7.67 -2.03 21.24
CA THR A 116 6.79 -2.49 20.18
C THR A 116 5.96 -1.34 19.64
N LEU A 117 5.98 -1.16 18.32
CA LEU A 117 5.03 -0.30 17.63
C LEU A 117 3.78 -1.12 17.27
N GLN A 118 2.64 -0.69 17.76
CA GLN A 118 1.32 -1.19 17.39
C GLN A 118 0.72 -0.30 16.31
N ILE A 119 0.17 -0.94 15.28
CA ILE A 119 -0.65 -0.28 14.27
C ILE A 119 -2.03 -0.92 14.30
N LYS A 120 -3.04 -0.18 14.75
CA LYS A 120 -4.43 -0.66 14.81
C LYS A 120 -5.09 -0.61 13.44
N TYR A 121 -6.04 -1.52 13.20
CA TYR A 121 -6.82 -1.64 11.97
C TYR A 121 -5.97 -1.43 10.72
N VAL A 122 -5.00 -2.34 10.53
CA VAL A 122 -3.96 -2.23 9.52
C VAL A 122 -4.59 -2.12 8.14
N GLN A 123 -4.07 -1.20 7.34
CA GLN A 123 -4.49 -0.99 5.97
C GLN A 123 -3.41 -1.44 5.00
N ALA A 124 -3.78 -1.76 3.76
CA ALA A 124 -2.82 -2.15 2.73
C ALA A 124 -1.69 -1.12 2.56
N ARG A 125 -2.03 0.18 2.69
CA ARG A 125 -1.06 1.27 2.61
C ARG A 125 -0.08 1.33 3.78
N ASP A 126 -0.31 0.66 4.90
CA ASP A 126 0.61 0.68 6.03
C ASP A 126 1.82 -0.24 5.80
N GLY A 127 1.76 -1.11 4.77
CA GLY A 127 2.90 -1.94 4.38
C GLY A 127 4.13 -1.13 3.98
N GLY A 128 5.31 -1.65 4.32
CA GLY A 128 6.59 -1.02 4.04
C GLY A 128 7.59 -1.12 5.18
N GLN A 129 8.67 -0.35 5.08
CA GLN A 129 9.75 -0.39 6.06
C GLN A 129 9.56 0.66 7.17
N TYR A 130 9.81 0.23 8.40
CA TYR A 130 9.81 1.02 9.62
C TYR A 130 11.20 0.94 10.26
N GLU A 131 11.61 2.01 10.92
CA GLU A 131 12.89 2.12 11.61
C GLU A 131 12.66 2.33 13.10
N CYS A 132 13.20 1.41 13.89
CA CYS A 132 13.40 1.58 15.32
C CYS A 132 14.77 2.23 15.52
N GLN A 133 14.77 3.49 15.96
CA GLN A 133 15.96 4.30 16.14
C GLN A 133 16.25 4.49 17.63
N VAL A 134 17.50 4.28 18.07
CA VAL A 134 17.95 4.54 19.43
C VAL A 134 18.80 5.83 19.44
N SER A 135 18.58 6.68 20.44
CA SER A 135 19.23 8.00 20.60
C SER A 135 20.70 7.93 21.05
N THR A 136 21.49 7.05 20.46
CA THR A 136 22.96 6.97 20.62
C THR A 136 23.68 7.96 19.71
N GLU A 137 24.97 8.16 19.97
CA GLU A 137 25.86 8.94 19.11
C GLU A 137 27.02 8.01 18.64
N PRO A 138 27.08 7.62 17.35
CA PRO A 138 26.09 7.88 16.30
C PRO A 138 24.78 7.11 16.54
N LYS A 139 23.70 7.56 15.88
CA LYS A 139 22.40 6.90 16.01
C LYS A 139 22.43 5.44 15.58
N MET A 140 21.75 4.60 16.33
CA MET A 140 21.58 3.18 15.99
C MET A 140 20.19 2.94 15.41
N SER A 141 20.11 2.15 14.35
CA SER A 141 18.88 1.89 13.62
C SER A 141 18.66 0.39 13.41
N HIS A 142 17.43 -0.06 13.62
CA HIS A 142 16.96 -1.40 13.31
C HIS A 142 15.76 -1.30 12.37
N PHE A 143 15.77 -2.07 11.28
CA PHE A 143 14.77 -1.97 10.22
C PHE A 143 13.83 -3.16 10.23
N ILE A 144 12.53 -2.87 10.28
CA ILE A 144 11.45 -3.85 10.25
C ILE A 144 10.61 -3.63 8.99
N THR A 145 10.34 -4.69 8.23
CA THR A 145 9.44 -4.70 7.08
C THR A 145 8.08 -5.25 7.49
N LEU A 146 7.03 -4.44 7.29
CA LEU A 146 5.65 -4.86 7.47
C LEU A 146 5.04 -5.26 6.13
N ASN A 147 4.65 -6.53 6.01
CA ASN A 147 3.88 -7.07 4.90
C ASN A 147 2.41 -7.14 5.29
N VAL A 148 1.54 -6.52 4.50
CA VAL A 148 0.08 -6.56 4.73
C VAL A 148 -0.56 -7.45 3.69
N VAL A 149 -1.13 -8.57 4.13
CA VAL A 149 -1.88 -9.50 3.30
C VAL A 149 -3.33 -9.03 3.23
N VAL A 150 -3.86 -8.94 2.01
CA VAL A 150 -5.25 -8.57 1.73
C VAL A 150 -5.98 -9.82 1.25
N PRO A 151 -6.86 -10.41 2.08
CA PRO A 151 -7.68 -11.53 1.65
C PRO A 151 -8.55 -11.18 0.46
N LYS A 152 -8.76 -12.14 -0.44
CA LYS A 152 -9.64 -11.97 -1.61
C LYS A 152 -11.00 -12.56 -1.31
N ILE A 153 -12.05 -11.84 -1.65
CA ILE A 153 -13.43 -12.20 -1.33
C ILE A 153 -14.24 -12.22 -2.62
N GLU A 154 -14.87 -13.35 -2.89
CA GLU A 154 -15.71 -13.55 -4.06
C GLU A 154 -16.96 -14.36 -3.70
N ILE A 155 -18.08 -14.10 -4.36
CA ILE A 155 -19.24 -14.99 -4.31
C ILE A 155 -19.19 -15.83 -5.58
N LEU A 156 -19.19 -17.16 -5.42
CA LEU A 156 -19.14 -18.07 -6.56
C LEU A 156 -20.37 -17.92 -7.44
N GLY A 157 -20.13 -17.79 -8.75
CA GLY A 157 -21.17 -17.61 -9.76
C GLY A 157 -20.89 -16.41 -10.65
N GLU A 158 -21.89 -16.05 -11.45
CA GLU A 158 -21.90 -14.79 -12.19
C GLU A 158 -22.34 -13.64 -11.28
N THR A 159 -22.17 -12.40 -11.72
CA THR A 159 -22.67 -11.20 -11.01
C THR A 159 -24.19 -11.18 -10.90
N ASP A 160 -24.87 -11.86 -11.84
CA ASP A 160 -26.31 -11.95 -11.94
C ASP A 160 -26.72 -13.43 -11.99
N ILE A 161 -27.34 -13.92 -10.91
CA ILE A 161 -27.73 -15.32 -10.76
C ILE A 161 -29.23 -15.44 -11.04
N TYR A 162 -29.61 -16.31 -11.99
CA TYR A 162 -30.99 -16.56 -12.36
C TYR A 162 -31.44 -17.93 -11.90
N VAL A 163 -32.50 -17.99 -11.08
CA VAL A 163 -33.04 -19.25 -10.54
C VAL A 163 -34.55 -19.32 -10.75
N LYS A 164 -35.11 -20.53 -10.80
CA LYS A 164 -36.56 -20.72 -10.88
C LYS A 164 -37.19 -20.64 -9.50
N SER A 165 -38.38 -20.05 -9.41
CA SER A 165 -39.20 -20.05 -8.19
C SER A 165 -39.37 -21.47 -7.66
N GLY A 166 -39.28 -21.64 -6.34
CA GLY A 166 -39.34 -22.93 -5.65
C GLY A 166 -38.01 -23.70 -5.60
N SER A 167 -36.96 -23.22 -6.29
CA SER A 167 -35.62 -23.86 -6.23
C SER A 167 -34.92 -23.53 -4.91
N THR A 168 -34.01 -24.41 -4.49
CA THR A 168 -33.06 -24.11 -3.40
C THR A 168 -31.83 -23.41 -3.97
N VAL A 169 -31.51 -22.22 -3.47
CA VAL A 169 -30.35 -21.40 -3.87
C VAL A 169 -29.25 -21.55 -2.82
N GLN A 170 -28.00 -21.67 -3.27
CA GLN A 170 -26.83 -21.63 -2.40
C GLN A 170 -25.86 -20.57 -2.90
N LEU A 171 -25.70 -19.50 -2.14
CA LEU A 171 -24.71 -18.47 -2.39
C LEU A 171 -23.48 -18.78 -1.54
N LYS A 172 -22.34 -19.00 -2.19
CA LYS A 172 -21.08 -19.34 -1.53
C LYS A 172 -20.10 -18.19 -1.64
N CYS A 173 -19.80 -17.56 -0.52
CA CYS A 173 -18.78 -16.55 -0.36
C CYS A 173 -17.46 -17.22 0.00
N VAL A 174 -16.47 -17.11 -0.86
CA VAL A 174 -15.14 -17.71 -0.70
C VAL A 174 -14.15 -16.60 -0.38
N ILE A 175 -13.50 -16.74 0.78
CA ILE A 175 -12.48 -15.84 1.28
C ILE A 175 -11.17 -16.59 1.19
N THR A 176 -10.24 -16.16 0.33
CA THR A 176 -8.93 -16.80 0.12
C THR A 176 -7.80 -15.90 0.60
N GLN A 177 -6.60 -16.47 0.76
CA GLN A 177 -5.41 -15.75 1.23
C GLN A 177 -5.59 -15.15 2.64
N SER A 178 -6.42 -15.80 3.47
CA SER A 178 -6.68 -15.37 4.84
C SER A 178 -5.68 -16.03 5.80
N LEU A 179 -4.88 -15.22 6.49
CA LEU A 179 -3.96 -15.68 7.52
C LEU A 179 -4.72 -16.16 8.77
N GLU A 180 -5.81 -15.48 9.09
CA GLU A 180 -6.67 -15.78 10.23
C GLU A 180 -8.12 -16.01 9.77
N GLU A 181 -8.89 -16.81 10.50
CA GLU A 181 -10.32 -16.96 10.21
C GLU A 181 -11.10 -15.69 10.55
N PRO A 182 -12.04 -15.25 9.70
CA PRO A 182 -12.97 -14.19 10.08
C PRO A 182 -13.78 -14.59 11.32
N ALA A 183 -13.94 -13.68 12.27
CA ALA A 183 -14.74 -13.91 13.48
C ALA A 183 -16.23 -14.13 13.16
N TYR A 184 -16.71 -13.56 12.05
CA TYR A 184 -18.05 -13.76 11.51
C TYR A 184 -18.09 -13.46 10.01
N ILE A 185 -19.10 -14.03 9.34
CA ILE A 185 -19.48 -13.71 7.96
C ILE A 185 -20.96 -13.34 7.97
N PHE A 186 -21.27 -12.06 7.74
CA PHE A 186 -22.64 -11.60 7.65
C PHE A 186 -23.12 -11.56 6.20
N TRP A 187 -24.40 -11.91 6.03
CA TRP A 187 -25.10 -11.75 4.76
C TRP A 187 -26.09 -10.60 4.86
N TYR A 188 -26.19 -9.82 3.79
CA TYR A 188 -27.17 -8.75 3.63
C TYR A 188 -28.00 -8.99 2.39
N HIS A 189 -29.29 -8.71 2.46
CA HIS A 189 -30.21 -8.68 1.33
C HIS A 189 -30.79 -7.27 1.24
N ASP A 190 -30.52 -6.57 0.14
CA ASP A 190 -30.90 -5.17 -0.09
C ASP A 190 -30.56 -4.24 1.09
N GLY A 191 -29.35 -4.42 1.63
CA GLY A 191 -28.81 -3.63 2.74
C GLY A 191 -29.33 -4.02 4.13
N ARG A 192 -30.22 -5.01 4.25
CA ARG A 192 -30.71 -5.53 5.53
C ARG A 192 -29.99 -6.82 5.89
N ARG A 193 -29.50 -6.92 7.13
CA ARG A 193 -28.79 -8.11 7.60
C ARG A 193 -29.76 -9.30 7.62
N VAL A 194 -29.41 -10.37 6.90
CA VAL A 194 -30.12 -11.64 6.92
C VAL A 194 -29.82 -12.31 8.26
N LEU A 195 -30.86 -12.63 9.01
CA LEU A 195 -30.74 -13.33 10.28
C LEU A 195 -31.14 -14.79 10.10
N ASP A 196 -30.48 -15.67 10.85
CA ASP A 196 -30.72 -17.11 10.79
C ASP A 196 -32.19 -17.47 11.11
N TYR A 197 -32.83 -16.70 11.99
CA TYR A 197 -34.24 -16.90 12.34
C TYR A 197 -35.23 -16.23 11.39
N ASP A 198 -34.77 -15.35 10.48
CA ASP A 198 -35.65 -14.42 9.76
C ASP A 198 -36.63 -15.16 8.83
N ARG A 199 -36.28 -16.38 8.39
CA ARG A 199 -37.18 -17.30 7.68
C ARG A 199 -36.71 -18.72 7.94
N ARG A 200 -37.59 -19.64 8.36
CA ARG A 200 -37.32 -21.11 8.36
C ARG A 200 -36.79 -21.66 7.01
N LEU A 201 -36.81 -20.84 5.97
CA LEU A 201 -36.33 -21.10 4.62
C LEU A 201 -34.93 -20.53 4.35
N LYS A 202 -34.21 -19.96 5.32
CA LYS A 202 -32.83 -19.49 5.13
C LYS A 202 -31.90 -20.12 6.18
N ASP A 203 -30.70 -20.47 5.78
CA ASP A 203 -29.68 -21.10 6.63
C ASP A 203 -28.31 -20.51 6.28
N ILE A 204 -27.52 -20.16 7.30
CA ILE A 204 -26.19 -19.54 7.15
C ILE A 204 -25.15 -20.46 7.79
N ARG A 205 -24.16 -20.87 6.99
CA ARG A 205 -23.06 -21.74 7.41
C ARG A 205 -21.74 -21.06 7.13
N SER A 206 -20.74 -21.32 7.97
CA SER A 206 -19.35 -20.90 7.75
C SER A 206 -18.45 -22.09 8.04
N GLU A 207 -17.55 -22.39 7.12
CA GLU A 207 -16.58 -23.47 7.27
C GLU A 207 -15.20 -23.04 6.77
N ARG A 208 -14.15 -23.44 7.50
CA ARG A 208 -12.78 -23.28 7.05
C ARG A 208 -12.42 -24.45 6.12
N VAL A 209 -12.13 -24.14 4.87
CA VAL A 209 -11.76 -25.11 3.83
C VAL A 209 -10.28 -24.98 3.55
N GLY A 210 -9.44 -25.73 4.27
CA GLY A 210 -7.99 -25.68 4.11
C GLY A 210 -7.30 -24.65 5.03
N SER A 211 -6.05 -24.30 4.71
CA SER A 211 -5.20 -23.49 5.60
C SER A 211 -5.44 -22.00 5.50
N ASP A 212 -5.92 -21.48 4.36
CA ASP A 212 -6.01 -20.04 4.06
C ASP A 212 -7.36 -19.61 3.47
N THR A 213 -8.34 -20.53 3.46
CA THR A 213 -9.61 -20.34 2.79
C THR A 213 -10.79 -20.61 3.73
N THR A 214 -11.75 -19.68 3.75
CA THR A 214 -13.00 -19.79 4.52
C THR A 214 -14.18 -19.60 3.57
N VAL A 215 -15.19 -20.46 3.71
CA VAL A 215 -16.39 -20.44 2.86
C VAL A 215 -17.61 -20.15 3.72
N GLY A 216 -18.25 -19.00 3.49
CA GLY A 216 -19.55 -18.66 4.04
C GLY A 216 -20.65 -19.02 3.05
N THR A 217 -21.61 -19.84 3.44
CA THR A 217 -22.73 -20.27 2.59
C THR A 217 -24.05 -19.72 3.12
N LEU A 218 -24.80 -19.00 2.27
CA LEU A 218 -26.21 -18.67 2.49
C LEU A 218 -27.07 -19.59 1.64
N ILE A 219 -27.97 -20.33 2.28
CA ILE A 219 -28.94 -21.21 1.64
C ILE A 219 -30.31 -20.54 1.70
N ILE A 220 -31.02 -20.51 0.57
CA ILE A 220 -32.41 -20.05 0.47
C ILE A 220 -33.25 -21.21 -0.06
N PHE A 221 -34.07 -21.80 0.78
CA PHE A 221 -35.03 -22.84 0.44
C PHE A 221 -36.27 -22.24 -0.22
N GLU A 222 -36.83 -22.95 -1.21
CA GLU A 222 -38.07 -22.57 -1.90
C GLU A 222 -38.09 -21.10 -2.37
N ALA A 223 -37.09 -20.68 -3.15
CA ALA A 223 -36.89 -19.30 -3.55
C ALA A 223 -38.16 -18.65 -4.13
N ARG A 224 -38.50 -17.45 -3.64
CA ARG A 224 -39.66 -16.67 -4.08
C ARG A 224 -39.21 -15.41 -4.82
N ARG A 225 -40.13 -14.76 -5.54
CA ARG A 225 -39.84 -13.48 -6.21
C ARG A 225 -39.28 -12.43 -5.26
N ASP A 226 -39.77 -12.39 -4.02
CA ASP A 226 -39.33 -11.45 -2.98
C ASP A 226 -37.91 -11.76 -2.43
N ASP A 227 -37.35 -12.92 -2.75
CA ASP A 227 -35.94 -13.22 -2.49
C ASP A 227 -35.03 -12.71 -3.63
N SER A 228 -35.59 -12.09 -4.69
CA SER A 228 -34.76 -11.39 -5.67
C SER A 228 -34.18 -10.13 -5.03
N GLY A 229 -32.96 -9.75 -5.42
CA GLY A 229 -32.30 -8.56 -4.89
C GLY A 229 -30.80 -8.74 -4.75
N ASN A 230 -30.16 -7.73 -4.21
CA ASN A 230 -28.72 -7.71 -4.02
C ASN A 230 -28.33 -8.43 -2.73
N TYR A 231 -27.52 -9.48 -2.87
CA TYR A 231 -26.96 -10.24 -1.76
C TYR A 231 -25.50 -9.88 -1.56
N THR A 232 -25.16 -9.39 -0.36
CA THR A 232 -23.81 -9.00 0.00
C THR A 232 -23.26 -9.90 1.11
N CYS A 233 -22.11 -10.51 0.87
CA CYS A 233 -21.29 -11.19 1.87
C CYS A 233 -20.31 -10.19 2.50
N SER A 234 -20.31 -10.06 3.82
CA SER A 234 -19.48 -9.13 4.58
C SER A 234 -18.80 -9.84 5.76
N PRO A 235 -17.54 -10.26 5.58
CA PRO A 235 -16.72 -10.84 6.65
C PRO A 235 -16.20 -9.78 7.63
N SER A 236 -15.82 -10.20 8.84
CA SER A 236 -15.27 -9.30 9.88
C SER A 236 -13.96 -8.64 9.43
N ASN A 237 -13.89 -7.31 9.51
CA ASN A 237 -12.69 -6.50 9.23
C ASN A 237 -12.12 -6.62 7.81
N LEU A 238 -12.92 -7.09 6.83
CA LEU A 238 -12.53 -7.21 5.43
C LEU A 238 -13.54 -6.50 4.52
N ASP A 239 -13.20 -6.36 3.24
CA ASP A 239 -14.11 -5.85 2.22
C ASP A 239 -15.29 -6.81 1.99
N SER A 240 -16.33 -6.36 1.29
CA SER A 240 -17.53 -7.15 1.00
C SER A 240 -17.67 -7.46 -0.48
N ALA A 241 -18.24 -8.63 -0.81
CA ALA A 241 -18.60 -9.01 -2.18
C ALA A 241 -20.12 -9.07 -2.33
N SER A 242 -20.65 -8.72 -3.51
CA SER A 242 -22.09 -8.66 -3.78
C SER A 242 -22.46 -9.36 -5.08
N VAL A 243 -23.68 -9.92 -5.13
CA VAL A 243 -24.25 -10.60 -6.28
C VAL A 243 -25.74 -10.29 -6.39
N LEU A 244 -26.28 -10.17 -7.61
CA LEU A 244 -27.69 -9.92 -7.85
C LEU A 244 -28.42 -11.25 -8.10
N LEU A 245 -29.41 -11.58 -7.27
CA LEU A 245 -30.23 -12.78 -7.45
C LEU A 245 -31.56 -12.42 -8.12
N HIS A 246 -31.90 -13.17 -9.17
CA HIS A 246 -33.15 -13.07 -9.91
C HIS A 246 -33.94 -14.36 -9.82
N VAL A 247 -35.13 -14.32 -9.22
CA VAL A 247 -36.04 -15.46 -9.12
C VAL A 247 -37.13 -15.36 -10.19
N LEU A 248 -37.10 -16.27 -11.16
CA LEU A 248 -38.01 -16.32 -12.31
C LEU A 248 -39.17 -17.29 -12.05
N ASN A 249 -40.40 -16.91 -12.43
CA ASN A 249 -41.50 -17.88 -12.43
C ASN A 249 -41.32 -18.85 -13.60
N GLY A 250 -41.49 -20.15 -13.35
CA GLY A 250 -41.28 -21.22 -14.34
C GLY A 250 -42.25 -21.22 -15.52
N GLU A 251 -43.09 -20.20 -15.70
CA GLU A 251 -44.17 -20.22 -16.69
C GLU A 251 -43.75 -19.76 -18.08
N HIS A 252 -42.63 -19.03 -18.27
CA HIS A 252 -42.18 -18.66 -19.62
C HIS A 252 -40.65 -18.55 -19.71
N PRO A 253 -39.93 -19.52 -20.31
CA PRO A 253 -38.59 -19.22 -20.79
C PRO A 253 -38.76 -18.20 -21.91
N ALA A 254 -38.34 -16.96 -21.68
CA ALA A 254 -38.34 -15.94 -22.72
C ALA A 254 -37.61 -16.54 -23.94
N ALA A 255 -38.34 -16.68 -25.03
CA ALA A 255 -37.83 -17.20 -26.28
C ALA A 255 -36.60 -16.39 -26.67
N MET A 256 -35.45 -17.06 -26.73
CA MET A 256 -34.28 -16.57 -27.43
C MET A 256 -34.64 -16.46 -28.92
N GLN A 257 -35.24 -15.35 -29.31
CA GLN A 257 -35.53 -15.01 -30.69
C GLN A 257 -34.20 -14.68 -31.37
N ARG A 258 -33.50 -15.70 -31.86
CA ARG A 258 -32.60 -15.51 -33.01
C ARG A 258 -33.50 -15.11 -34.17
N GLY A 259 -33.42 -13.85 -34.59
CA GLY A 259 -34.16 -13.33 -35.73
C GLY A 259 -33.96 -14.21 -36.96
N LYS A 260 -35.03 -14.91 -37.37
CA LYS A 260 -35.13 -15.55 -38.67
C LYS A 260 -35.79 -14.57 -39.63
N ASN A 261 -35.01 -14.10 -40.60
CA ASN A 261 -35.52 -13.43 -41.80
C ASN A 261 -36.57 -14.32 -42.45
N SER A 262 -37.82 -13.85 -42.43
CA SER A 262 -38.90 -14.44 -43.22
C SER A 262 -38.92 -13.72 -44.56
N ALA A 263 -38.36 -14.35 -45.59
CA ALA A 263 -38.60 -13.95 -46.98
C ALA A 263 -40.06 -14.30 -47.33
N SER A 264 -40.85 -13.28 -47.68
CA SER A 264 -42.17 -13.47 -48.27
C SER A 264 -42.04 -13.73 -49.79
N PRO A 265 -42.73 -14.73 -50.37
CA PRO A 265 -42.86 -14.86 -51.81
C PRO A 265 -44.08 -14.06 -52.29
N ILE A 266 -43.90 -13.16 -53.25
CA ILE A 266 -44.99 -12.45 -53.93
C ILE A 266 -45.28 -13.18 -55.26
N PRO A 267 -46.54 -13.48 -55.61
CA PRO A 267 -46.90 -14.09 -56.89
C PRO A 267 -47.01 -13.07 -58.03
N GLY A 268 -46.78 -13.54 -59.27
CA GLY A 268 -46.76 -12.79 -60.53
C GLY A 268 -48.10 -12.18 -60.97
N ARG A 269 -48.30 -11.59 -62.16
CA ARG A 269 -47.52 -11.19 -63.36
C ARG A 269 -48.52 -10.40 -64.25
N TRP A 270 -48.01 -9.71 -65.29
CA TRP A 270 -48.68 -9.23 -66.55
C TRP A 270 -49.10 -7.73 -66.62
N TRP A 271 -48.91 -6.89 -67.66
CA TRP A 271 -48.33 -6.89 -69.04
C TRP A 271 -47.60 -5.53 -69.29
N GLY A 272 -46.66 -5.45 -70.26
CA GLY A 272 -45.82 -4.27 -70.63
C GLY A 272 -46.50 -3.19 -71.51
N PRO A 273 -45.78 -2.41 -72.39
CA PRO A 273 -44.38 -2.56 -72.80
C PRO A 273 -43.55 -1.24 -73.01
N LEU A 274 -42.24 -1.44 -73.27
CA LEU A 274 -41.28 -0.60 -74.04
C LEU A 274 -40.87 0.80 -73.54
N SER A 275 -39.60 0.93 -73.12
CA SER A 275 -38.57 1.61 -73.92
C SER A 275 -37.16 1.48 -73.31
N ALA A 276 -36.19 1.36 -74.22
CA ALA A 276 -34.72 1.38 -74.10
C ALA A 276 -34.17 2.09 -72.84
N GLY A 277 -33.13 1.60 -72.16
CA GLY A 277 -31.90 1.03 -72.71
C GLY A 277 -30.77 2.03 -72.49
N LEU A 278 -29.86 1.71 -71.57
CA LEU A 278 -28.40 1.93 -71.60
C LEU A 278 -27.86 1.81 -70.17
N GLY A 279 -27.08 0.76 -69.95
CA GLY A 279 -26.30 0.54 -68.75
C GLY A 279 -24.87 1.06 -68.90
N LEU A 280 -24.22 1.17 -67.73
CA LEU A 280 -22.83 0.84 -67.37
C LEU A 280 -22.58 1.55 -66.02
N SER A 281 -22.62 0.84 -64.89
CA SER A 281 -21.44 0.35 -64.14
C SER A 281 -20.40 1.45 -63.84
N SER A 282 -19.86 1.67 -62.65
CA SER A 282 -19.82 0.90 -61.42
C SER A 282 -19.21 1.79 -60.33
N CYS A 283 -19.68 1.63 -59.09
CA CYS A 283 -18.86 1.42 -57.89
C CYS A 283 -17.61 2.30 -57.69
N TYR A 284 -17.67 3.22 -56.70
CA TYR A 284 -16.97 3.05 -55.41
C TYR A 284 -17.12 4.33 -54.57
N SER A 285 -17.69 4.24 -53.37
CA SER A 285 -17.54 5.28 -52.33
C SER A 285 -16.41 4.84 -51.40
N ARG A 286 -15.24 5.48 -51.53
CA ARG A 286 -14.13 5.37 -50.57
C ARG A 286 -13.94 6.73 -49.91
N ARG A 287 -14.19 6.76 -48.60
CA ARG A 287 -13.45 7.47 -47.55
C ARG A 287 -12.68 8.72 -48.02
N SER A 288 -13.22 9.90 -47.74
CA SER A 288 -12.41 11.12 -47.69
C SER A 288 -11.50 11.09 -46.46
N ALA A 289 -10.21 10.95 -46.72
CA ALA A 289 -9.16 11.52 -45.89
C ALA A 289 -8.99 12.99 -46.28
N ALA A 290 -8.85 13.89 -45.31
CA ALA A 290 -8.33 15.23 -45.54
C ALA A 290 -7.35 15.59 -44.43
N ILE A 291 -6.09 15.73 -44.85
CA ILE A 291 -4.91 16.24 -44.15
C ILE A 291 -4.68 17.68 -44.65
N ALA A 292 -4.35 18.62 -43.78
CA ALA A 292 -3.46 19.79 -43.97
C ALA A 292 -3.61 20.72 -42.74
N VAL A 293 -2.65 20.85 -41.83
CA VAL A 293 -1.37 21.62 -41.89
C VAL A 293 -1.59 23.12 -42.09
N VAL A 294 -1.33 23.93 -41.04
CA VAL A 294 -0.58 25.21 -41.12
C VAL A 294 0.12 25.46 -39.78
N VAL A 295 1.44 25.66 -39.83
CA VAL A 295 2.34 26.12 -38.76
C VAL A 295 2.94 27.44 -39.22
N ILE A 296 3.34 28.28 -38.25
CA ILE A 296 4.30 29.41 -38.28
C ILE A 296 3.70 30.81 -38.40
N SER A 297 3.70 31.57 -37.30
CA SER A 297 4.63 32.71 -37.06
C SER A 297 4.12 33.58 -35.90
N LEU A 298 4.95 33.81 -34.88
CA LEU A 298 5.05 35.07 -34.10
C LEU A 298 6.11 34.89 -32.98
N ILE A 299 7.37 35.04 -33.36
CA ILE A 299 8.46 35.45 -32.45
C ILE A 299 9.03 36.73 -33.05
N SER A 300 8.81 37.87 -32.40
CA SER A 300 9.69 39.05 -32.36
C SER A 300 8.95 40.25 -31.78
N HIS A 301 8.80 40.31 -30.46
CA HIS A 301 8.73 41.57 -29.71
C HIS A 301 8.66 41.26 -28.22
N LEU A 302 9.81 41.10 -27.56
CA LEU A 302 10.04 41.42 -26.14
C LEU A 302 11.46 40.97 -25.75
N SER A 303 12.43 41.70 -26.28
CA SER A 303 13.75 41.82 -25.68
C SER A 303 13.94 43.30 -25.41
N LEU A 304 13.57 43.76 -24.21
CA LEU A 304 13.94 45.03 -23.59
C LEU A 304 13.42 44.99 -22.14
N HIS A 305 14.30 45.32 -21.18
CA HIS A 305 14.12 45.32 -19.71
C HIS A 305 14.15 43.93 -19.06
N PHE A 306 15.18 43.46 -18.34
CA PHE A 306 16.13 44.08 -17.39
C PHE A 306 17.42 43.20 -17.42
N THR A 307 18.62 43.72 -17.71
CA THR A 307 19.65 44.17 -16.73
C THR A 307 19.57 43.54 -15.36
#